data_AF-A0A7J9GNP0-F1
#
_entry.id   AF-A0A7J9GNP0-F1
#
_cell.length_a   1.000
_cell.length_b   1.000
_cell.length_c   1.000
_cell.angle_alpha   90.00
_cell.angle_beta   90.00
_cell.angle_gamma   90.00
#
_symmetry.space_group_name_H-M   'P 1'
#
loop_
_entity.id
_entity.type
_entity.pdbx_description
1 polymer ?
#
loop_
_entity_poly.entity_id
_entity_poly.type
_entity_poly.pdbx_seq_one_letter_code
_entity_poly.pdbx_strand_id
1 'polypeptide(L)' 'MLVLARKPCRFPAIFNFGDSNSDTGGLSAAFGQAPPPNGFSYFGAPAGRYTDGRLLIDFIGTL' A
#
# COMPACT_ATOMS: atom_id res chain seq x y z
N MET A 1 8.67 -37.31 0.54
CA MET A 1 8.89 -36.01 1.20
C MET A 1 7.52 -35.40 1.45
N LEU A 2 7.05 -35.42 2.70
CA LEU A 2 5.76 -34.83 3.06
C LEU A 2 6.02 -33.36 3.43
N VAL A 3 5.55 -32.42 2.61
CA VAL A 3 5.52 -31.00 2.99
C VAL A 3 4.34 -30.84 3.94
N LEU A 4 4.60 -30.82 5.25
CA LEU A 4 3.60 -30.39 6.23
C LEU A 4 3.37 -28.89 6.01
N ALA A 5 2.26 -28.53 5.36
CA ALA A 5 1.82 -27.14 5.31
C ALA A 5 1.56 -26.67 6.75
N ARG A 6 2.38 -25.75 7.22
CA ARG A 6 2.20 -25.08 8.52
C ARG A 6 0.83 -24.39 8.48
N LYS A 7 0.04 -24.49 9.56
CA LYS A 7 -1.24 -23.77 9.67
C LYS A 7 -1.04 -22.30 9.29
N PRO A 8 -1.97 -21.68 8.53
CA PRO A 8 -1.86 -20.27 8.16
C PRO A 8 -1.64 -19.42 9.42
N CYS A 9 -0.56 -18.64 9.44
CA CYS A 9 -0.33 -17.68 10.51
C CYS A 9 -1.29 -16.49 10.31
N ARG A 10 -2.03 -16.12 11.36
CA ARG A 10 -2.93 -14.96 11.32
C ARG A 10 -2.22 -13.76 11.94
N PHE A 11 -1.73 -12.85 11.11
CA PHE A 11 -1.14 -11.59 11.58
C PHE A 11 -2.24 -10.54 11.65
N PRO A 12 -2.55 -9.97 12.83
CA PRO A 12 -3.67 -9.04 12.97
C PRO A 12 -3.39 -7.65 12.38
N ALA A 13 -2.12 -7.34 12.09
CA ALA A 13 -1.69 -6.05 11.55
C ALA A 13 -0.36 -6.20 10.81
N ILE A 14 -0.10 -5.25 9.91
CA ILE A 14 1.16 -5.09 9.19
C ILE A 14 1.67 -3.68 9.47
N PHE A 15 2.91 -3.56 9.95
CA PHE A 15 3.60 -2.29 10.09
C PHE A 15 4.61 -2.17 8.95
N ASN A 16 4.36 -1.22 8.05
CA ASN A 16 5.21 -0.96 6.89
C ASN A 16 6.05 0.29 7.14
N PHE A 17 7.35 0.21 6.86
CA PHE A 17 8.28 1.32 6.86
C PHE A 17 8.88 1.45 5.47
N GLY A 18 9.04 2.67 4.97
CA GLY A 18 9.58 2.87 3.64
C GLY A 18 9.46 4.31 3.15
N ASP A 19 9.34 4.43 1.84
CA ASP A 19 9.27 5.66 1.07
C ASP A 19 7.98 5.71 0.22
N SER A 20 7.99 6.52 -0.83
CA SER A 20 6.88 6.67 -1.78
C SER A 20 6.35 5.35 -2.36
N ASN A 21 7.17 4.30 -2.45
CA ASN A 21 6.75 3.00 -3.00
C ASN A 21 5.86 2.19 -2.05
N SER A 22 5.72 2.61 -0.80
CA SER A 22 4.86 1.95 0.18
C SER A 22 4.01 2.92 1.01
N ASP A 23 4.19 4.23 0.81
CA ASP A 23 3.41 5.27 1.47
C ASP A 23 1.97 5.36 0.95
N THR A 24 1.02 5.04 1.82
CA THR A 24 -0.42 5.09 1.51
C THR A 24 -1.08 6.43 1.82
N GLY A 25 -0.32 7.44 2.23
CA GLY A 25 -0.84 8.79 2.51
C GLY A 25 -0.12 9.57 3.61
N GLY A 26 0.92 9.02 4.22
CA GLY A 26 1.68 9.63 5.31
C GLY A 26 2.33 10.94 4.91
N LEU A 27 3.02 11.00 3.76
CA LEU A 27 3.56 12.27 3.26
C LEU A 27 2.44 13.26 2.94
N SER A 28 1.36 12.79 2.32
CA SER A 28 0.25 13.66 1.91
C SER A 28 -0.52 14.24 3.09
N ALA A 29 -0.63 13.51 4.19
CA ALA A 29 -1.22 13.99 5.44
C ALA A 29 -0.38 15.09 6.10
N ALA A 30 0.94 15.04 5.96
CA ALA A 30 1.86 16.01 6.57
C ALA A 30 2.10 17.25 5.69
N PHE A 31 2.20 17.07 4.36
CA PHE A 31 2.73 18.09 3.45
C PHE A 31 1.83 18.41 2.24
N GLY A 32 0.67 17.77 2.13
CA GLY A 32 -0.28 17.99 1.03
C GLY A 32 -0.20 16.92 -0.07
N GLN A 33 -1.22 16.91 -0.93
CA GLN A 33 -1.43 15.82 -1.89
C GLN A 33 -0.28 15.65 -2.89
N ALA A 34 -0.02 14.39 -3.25
CA ALA A 34 0.85 14.06 -4.38
C ALA A 34 0.36 14.79 -5.66
N PRO A 35 1.27 15.42 -6.43
CA PRO A 35 0.88 16.18 -7.62
C PRO A 35 0.34 15.26 -8.72
N PRO A 36 -0.44 15.78 -9.68
CA PRO A 36 -0.83 15.03 -10.87
C PRO A 36 0.40 14.42 -11.59
N PRO A 37 0.28 13.22 -12.19
CA PRO A 37 -0.98 12.47 -12.44
C PRO A 37 -1.49 11.62 -11.26
N ASN A 38 -0.74 11.54 -10.16
CA ASN A 38 -0.96 10.57 -9.08
C ASN A 38 -2.43 10.41 -8.63
N GLY A 39 -2.95 9.21 -8.85
CA GLY A 39 -4.31 8.78 -8.47
C GLY A 39 -5.35 8.92 -9.58
N PHE A 40 -5.00 9.49 -10.74
CA PHE A 40 -5.98 9.73 -11.81
C PHE A 40 -6.47 8.43 -12.47
N SER A 41 -5.58 7.47 -12.74
CA SER A 41 -5.96 6.27 -13.49
C SER A 41 -6.84 5.29 -12.70
N TYR A 42 -6.48 4.98 -11.45
CA TYR A 42 -7.20 3.99 -10.64
C TYR A 42 -8.25 4.59 -9.68
N PHE A 43 -7.93 5.70 -9.00
CA PHE A 43 -8.82 6.31 -8.01
C PHE A 43 -9.71 7.42 -8.59
N GLY A 44 -9.34 7.98 -9.74
CA GLY A 44 -10.05 9.09 -10.39
C GLY A 44 -9.83 10.47 -9.74
N ALA A 45 -8.99 10.55 -8.71
CA ALA A 45 -8.65 11.76 -7.97
C ALA A 45 -7.36 11.52 -7.15
N PRO A 46 -6.69 12.57 -6.62
CA PRO A 46 -5.56 12.40 -5.73
C PRO A 46 -5.91 11.51 -4.52
N ALA A 47 -5.15 10.43 -4.34
CA ALA A 47 -5.34 9.44 -3.27
C ALA A 47 -4.25 9.51 -2.18
N GLY A 48 -3.43 10.56 -2.20
CA GLY A 48 -2.33 10.76 -1.26
C GLY A 48 -1.10 9.88 -1.50
N ARG A 49 -1.03 9.18 -2.64
CA ARG A 49 0.01 8.21 -2.96
C ARG A 49 0.80 8.65 -4.18
N TYR A 50 2.10 8.34 -4.24
CA TYR A 50 2.95 8.61 -5.41
C TYR A 50 2.84 7.52 -6.48
N THR A 51 1.60 7.21 -6.87
CA THR A 51 1.28 6.28 -7.96
C THR A 51 -0.12 6.57 -8.52
N ASP A 52 -0.35 6.15 -9.75
CA ASP A 52 -1.66 6.15 -10.41
C ASP A 52 -2.53 4.93 -10.07
N GLY A 53 -2.05 4.07 -9.17
CA GLY A 53 -2.68 2.79 -8.84
C GLY A 53 -2.52 2.33 -7.39
N ARG A 54 -2.69 1.03 -7.19
CA ARG A 54 -2.42 0.38 -5.90
C ARG A 54 -0.91 0.17 -5.69
N LEU A 55 -0.49 0.23 -4.44
CA LEU A 55 0.87 -0.11 -4.01
C LEU A 55 0.94 -1.61 -3.68
N LEU A 56 2.15 -2.18 -3.68
CA LEU A 56 2.35 -3.59 -3.33
C LEU A 56 1.73 -3.95 -1.96
N ILE A 57 1.80 -3.01 -1.00
CA ILE A 57 1.24 -3.20 0.34
C ILE A 57 -0.29 -3.40 0.34
N ASP A 58 -1.02 -2.90 -0.65
CA ASP A 58 -2.47 -3.13 -0.76
C ASP A 58 -2.80 -4.60 -1.07
N PHE A 59 -1.89 -5.33 -1.70
CA PHE A 59 -2.08 -6.74 -2.03
C PHE A 59 -1.64 -7.67 -0.89
N ILE A 60 -0.66 -7.22 -0.10
CA ILE A 60 -0.15 -7.96 1.06
C ILE A 60 -1.10 -7.79 2.26
N GLY A 61 -1.65 -6.60 2.47
CA GLY A 61 -2.56 -6.32 3.58
C GLY A 61 -3.93 -7.00 3.49
N THR A 62 -4.26 -7.62 2.34
CA THR A 62 -5.49 -8.39 2.13
C THR A 62 -5.31 -9.90 2.35
N LEU A 63 -4.10 -10.36 2.71
CA LEU A 63 -3.82 -11.75 3.12
C LEU A 63 -4.19 -11.99 4.58
#